data_AF-A0A1C6EMF6-F1
#
_entry.id   AF-A0A1C6EMF6-F1
#
_cell.length_a   1.000
_cell.length_b   1.000
_cell.length_c   1.000
_cell.angle_alpha   90.00
_cell.angle_beta   90.00
_cell.angle_gamma   90.00
#
_symmetry.space_group_name_H-M   'P 1'
#
loop_
_entity.id
_entity.type
_entity.pdbx_description
1 polymer ?
#
loop_
_entity_poly.entity_id
_entity_poly.type
_entity_poly.pdbx_seq_one_letter_code
_entity_poly.pdbx_strand_id
1 'polypeptide(L)'
;MTYQGKEVFTSDDFDYAAAKPGDYVEEAVVDAAMNCLPPICMSSACAQMGDPYGMRQDPTTGAWRSTYATFKRCLDVSGIWEYCGHCFSGETVERGTPPPNM
;
A
#
# COMPACT_ATOMS: atom_id res chain seq x y z
N MET A 1 2.30 16.63 9.58
CA MET A 1 1.62 17.44 8.53
C MET A 1 0.17 16.94 8.40
N THR A 2 -0.77 17.72 7.88
CA THR A 2 -2.13 17.22 7.59
C THR A 2 -2.52 17.44 6.13
N TYR A 3 -3.22 16.47 5.54
CA TYR A 3 -3.78 16.53 4.18
C TYR A 3 -5.22 15.97 4.19
N GLN A 4 -6.15 16.67 3.55
CA GLN A 4 -7.60 16.39 3.60
C GLN A 4 -8.15 16.14 5.02
N GLY A 5 -7.62 16.86 6.02
CA GLY A 5 -8.05 16.73 7.42
C GLY A 5 -7.54 15.48 8.14
N LYS A 6 -6.66 14.68 7.51
CA LYS A 6 -5.97 13.55 8.13
C LYS A 6 -4.49 13.85 8.31
N GLU A 7 -3.86 13.16 9.26
CA GLU A 7 -2.41 13.18 9.42
C GLU A 7 -1.72 12.54 8.21
N VAL A 8 -0.54 13.06 7.88
CA VAL A 8 0.37 12.48 6.90
C VAL A 8 1.52 11.85 7.67
N PHE A 9 1.63 10.53 7.61
CA PHE A 9 2.65 9.75 8.30
C PHE A 9 4.02 9.94 7.65
N THR A 10 5.03 10.02 8.51
CA THR A 10 6.43 10.08 8.12
C THR A 10 7.06 8.68 8.14
N SER A 11 8.28 8.57 7.67
CA SER A 11 9.07 7.33 7.75
C SER A 11 9.29 6.84 9.20
N ASP A 12 9.23 7.74 10.19
CA ASP A 12 9.41 7.40 11.60
C ASP A 12 8.11 6.89 12.26
N ASP A 13 6.96 7.32 11.75
CA ASP A 13 5.64 7.05 12.38
C ASP A 13 4.82 6.00 11.62
N PHE A 14 5.20 5.67 10.38
CA PHE A 14 4.43 4.76 9.54
C PHE A 14 4.68 3.29 9.89
N ASP A 15 3.62 2.58 10.28
CA ASP A 15 3.62 1.14 10.54
C ASP A 15 2.63 0.43 9.61
N TYR A 16 3.13 -0.46 8.76
CA TYR A 16 2.32 -1.26 7.83
C TYR A 16 1.26 -2.13 8.51
N ALA A 17 1.47 -2.55 9.76
CA ALA A 17 0.50 -3.36 10.51
C ALA A 17 -0.66 -2.53 11.09
N ALA A 18 -0.42 -1.25 11.37
CA ALA A 18 -1.41 -0.35 11.95
C ALA A 18 -2.12 0.53 10.91
N ALA A 19 -1.43 0.82 9.80
CA ALA A 19 -1.93 1.67 8.72
C ALA A 19 -3.17 1.07 8.05
N LYS A 20 -4.06 1.94 7.59
CA LYS A 20 -5.34 1.57 6.98
C LYS A 20 -5.45 2.15 5.57
N PRO A 21 -6.19 1.50 4.67
CA PRO A 21 -6.52 2.08 3.38
C PRO A 21 -7.11 3.49 3.54
N GLY A 22 -6.54 4.45 2.80
CA GLY A 22 -6.93 5.87 2.86
C GLY A 22 -6.14 6.71 3.88
N ASP A 23 -5.15 6.14 4.56
CA ASP A 23 -4.14 6.91 5.29
C ASP A 23 -3.13 7.54 4.32
N TYR A 24 -2.55 8.67 4.70
CA TYR A 24 -1.60 9.40 3.86
C TYR A 24 -0.18 9.30 4.38
N VAL A 25 0.78 9.21 3.48
CA VAL A 25 2.20 9.13 3.78
C VAL A 25 2.97 10.13 2.95
N GLU A 26 4.13 10.54 3.45
CA GLU A 26 5.10 11.29 2.65
C GLU A 26 5.79 10.40 1.61
N GLU A 27 6.32 11.02 0.56
CA GLU A 27 7.05 10.33 -0.52
C GLU A 27 8.24 9.52 -0.01
N ALA A 28 8.91 9.95 1.07
CA ALA A 28 10.02 9.20 1.66
C ALA A 28 9.63 7.80 2.16
N VAL A 29 8.40 7.61 2.65
CA VAL A 29 7.87 6.29 3.06
C VAL A 29 7.77 5.37 1.84
N VAL A 30 7.27 5.91 0.73
CA VAL A 30 7.10 5.15 -0.53
C VAL A 30 8.46 4.83 -1.13
N ASP A 31 9.39 5.79 -1.15
CA ASP A 31 10.75 5.58 -1.63
C ASP A 31 11.48 4.51 -0.81
N ALA A 32 11.35 4.53 0.51
CA ALA A 32 11.91 3.49 1.37
C ALA A 32 11.35 2.10 1.03
N ALA A 33 10.04 2.00 0.78
CA ALA A 33 9.38 0.77 0.38
C ALA A 33 9.88 0.25 -0.98
N MET A 34 9.99 1.12 -1.98
CA MET A 34 10.40 0.76 -3.35
C MET A 34 11.90 0.46 -3.47
N ASN A 35 12.73 1.02 -2.59
CA ASN A 35 14.19 0.82 -2.61
C ASN A 35 14.65 -0.44 -1.85
N CYS A 36 13.78 -1.11 -1.10
CA CYS A 36 14.13 -2.31 -0.33
C CYS A 36 14.32 -3.54 -1.24
N LEU A 37 13.40 -3.77 -2.17
CA LEU A 37 13.43 -4.84 -3.18
C LEU A 37 12.84 -4.32 -4.50
N PRO A 38 13.19 -4.92 -5.66
CA PRO A 38 12.59 -4.54 -6.94
C PRO A 38 11.05 -4.53 -6.84
N PRO A 39 10.38 -3.40 -7.14
CA PRO A 39 8.96 -3.26 -6.90
C PRO A 39 8.14 -4.14 -7.85
N ILE A 40 7.00 -4.64 -7.36
CA ILE A 40 6.06 -5.41 -8.19
C ILE A 40 5.38 -4.51 -9.22
N CYS A 41 5.09 -3.27 -8.82
CA CYS A 41 4.51 -2.25 -9.68
C CYS A 41 5.11 -0.90 -9.30
N MET A 42 5.49 -0.08 -10.28
CA MET A 42 6.06 1.24 -10.04
C MET A 42 5.45 2.25 -11.02
N SER A 43 4.42 2.96 -10.55
CA SER A 43 3.77 4.05 -11.27
C SER A 43 3.13 5.03 -10.28
N SER A 44 2.75 6.22 -10.73
CA SER A 44 2.00 7.16 -9.90
C SER A 44 0.61 6.65 -9.50
N ALA A 45 -0.01 5.79 -10.33
CA ALA A 45 -1.32 5.24 -10.06
C ALA A 45 -1.28 4.00 -9.14
N CYS A 46 -0.14 3.29 -9.11
CA CYS A 46 0.06 2.09 -8.32
C CYS A 46 1.56 1.87 -8.11
N ALA A 47 2.01 1.96 -6.87
CA ALA A 47 3.35 1.64 -6.41
C ALA A 47 3.27 0.52 -5.37
N GLN A 48 3.96 -0.60 -5.61
CA GLN A 48 3.87 -1.80 -4.78
C GLN A 48 5.25 -2.31 -4.42
N MET A 49 5.46 -2.52 -3.11
CA MET A 49 6.69 -3.07 -2.57
C MET A 49 7.00 -4.44 -3.20
N GLY A 50 8.29 -4.75 -3.37
CA GLY A 50 8.74 -6.00 -3.95
C GLY A 50 8.41 -7.24 -3.11
N ASP A 51 8.41 -7.12 -1.78
CA ASP A 51 8.12 -8.22 -0.87
C ASP A 51 6.61 -8.44 -0.70
N PRO A 52 6.10 -9.68 -0.82
CA PRO A 52 4.74 -10.00 -0.42
C PRO A 52 4.53 -9.71 1.07
N TYR A 53 3.53 -8.91 1.38
CA TYR A 53 3.10 -8.71 2.77
C TYR A 53 2.37 -9.94 3.32
N GLY A 54 1.60 -10.61 2.46
CA GLY A 54 0.81 -11.76 2.86
C GLY A 54 0.06 -12.37 1.68
N MET A 55 -1.03 -13.06 1.98
CA MET A 55 -1.92 -13.62 0.97
C MET A 55 -3.38 -13.43 1.36
N ARG A 56 -4.24 -13.33 0.36
CA ARG A 56 -5.70 -13.30 0.54
C ARG A 56 -6.34 -14.22 -0.49
N GLN A 57 -7.49 -14.77 -0.16
CA GLN A 57 -8.30 -15.52 -1.11
C GLN A 57 -9.04 -14.53 -2.00
N ASP A 58 -8.80 -14.61 -3.31
CA ASP A 58 -9.44 -13.77 -4.31
C ASP A 58 -10.93 -14.17 -4.43
N PRO A 59 -11.89 -13.28 -4.14
CA PRO A 59 -13.31 -13.61 -4.18
C PRO A 59 -13.82 -13.88 -5.61
N THR A 60 -13.11 -13.41 -6.64
CA THR A 60 -13.50 -13.60 -8.05
C THR A 60 -13.07 -14.96 -8.56
N THR A 61 -11.88 -15.43 -8.16
CA THR A 61 -11.29 -16.67 -8.70
C THR A 61 -11.25 -17.83 -7.70
N GLY A 62 -11.43 -17.55 -6.40
CA GLY A 62 -11.24 -18.50 -5.30
C GLY A 62 -9.78 -18.85 -4.99
N ALA A 63 -8.83 -18.34 -5.78
CA ALA A 63 -7.41 -18.65 -5.63
C ALA A 63 -6.75 -17.81 -4.51
N TRP A 64 -5.77 -18.40 -3.83
CA TRP A 64 -4.89 -17.65 -2.94
C TRP A 64 -3.88 -16.87 -3.77
N ARG A 65 -3.82 -15.56 -3.56
CA ARG A 65 -2.88 -14.66 -4.24
C ARG A 65 -2.11 -13.84 -3.22
N SER A 66 -0.83 -13.59 -3.51
CA SER A 66 0.00 -12.70 -2.72
C SER A 66 -0.52 -11.26 -2.77
N THR A 67 -0.41 -10.56 -1.65
CA THR A 67 -0.75 -9.15 -1.50
C THR A 67 0.48 -8.34 -1.12
N TYR A 68 0.52 -7.09 -1.55
CA TYR A 68 1.67 -6.20 -1.44
C TYR A 68 1.25 -4.88 -0.82
N ALA A 69 2.10 -4.30 0.01
CA ALA A 69 1.90 -2.93 0.49
C ALA A 69 1.84 -2.00 -0.72
N THR A 70 0.72 -1.28 -0.84
CA THR A 70 0.37 -0.55 -2.05
C THR A 70 0.12 0.92 -1.75
N PHE A 71 0.63 1.79 -2.62
CA PHE A 71 0.45 3.23 -2.56
C PHE A 71 -0.03 3.77 -3.91
N LYS A 72 -0.73 4.90 -3.89
CA LYS A 72 -1.02 5.71 -5.09
C LYS A 72 -0.76 7.19 -4.79
N ARG A 73 -0.27 7.93 -5.78
CA ARG A 73 0.08 9.33 -5.59
C ARG A 73 -1.18 10.20 -5.55
N CYS A 74 -1.26 11.13 -4.60
CA CYS A 74 -2.25 12.20 -4.65
C CYS A 74 -1.85 13.15 -5.81
N LEU A 75 -2.77 13.42 -6.74
CA LEU A 75 -2.43 14.16 -7.97
C LEU A 75 -2.54 15.69 -7.81
N ASP A 76 -3.27 16.13 -6.80
CA ASP A 76 -3.52 17.53 -6.42
C ASP A 76 -2.44 18.12 -5.51
N VAL A 77 -1.56 17.29 -4.95
CA VAL A 77 -0.46 17.72 -4.07
C VAL A 77 0.80 16.89 -4.34
N SER A 78 1.96 17.56 -4.39
CA SER A 78 3.24 16.87 -4.58
C SER A 78 3.72 16.25 -3.27
N GLY A 79 4.36 15.08 -3.37
CA GLY A 79 5.04 14.44 -2.24
C GLY A 79 4.12 13.73 -1.23
N ILE A 80 2.81 13.64 -1.50
CA ILE A 80 1.86 12.90 -0.66
C ILE A 80 1.29 11.72 -1.45
N TRP A 81 1.25 10.58 -0.78
CA TRP A 81 0.72 9.34 -1.30
C TRP A 81 -0.36 8.81 -0.37
N GLU A 82 -1.36 8.14 -0.93
CA GLU A 82 -2.37 7.41 -0.18
C GLU A 82 -1.94 5.95 -0.09
N TYR A 83 -1.94 5.40 1.12
CA TYR A 83 -1.78 3.98 1.37
C TYR A 83 -3.09 3.25 1.04
N CYS A 84 -3.02 2.27 0.16
CA CYS A 84 -4.17 1.50 -0.34
C CYS A 84 -4.41 0.20 0.43
N GLY A 85 -3.53 -0.14 1.38
CA GLY A 85 -3.51 -1.43 2.07
C GLY A 85 -2.66 -2.48 1.35
N HIS A 86 -3.01 -3.74 1.62
CA HIS A 86 -2.37 -4.93 1.07
C HIS A 86 -3.16 -5.43 -0.15
N CYS A 87 -2.87 -4.84 -1.31
CA CYS A 87 -3.57 -5.13 -2.55
C CYS A 87 -2.91 -6.28 -3.32
N PHE A 88 -3.67 -6.93 -4.18
CA PHE A 88 -3.09 -7.86 -5.16
C PHE A 88 -2.19 -7.11 -6.16
N SER A 89 -1.28 -7.83 -6.82
CA SER A 89 -0.38 -7.25 -7.82
C SER A 89 -1.14 -6.45 -8.90
N GLY A 90 -0.74 -5.20 -9.10
CA GLY A 90 -1.32 -4.24 -10.05
C GLY A 90 -2.62 -3.57 -9.59
N GLU A 91 -3.17 -3.94 -8.44
CA GLU A 91 -4.44 -3.43 -7.92
C GLU A 91 -4.21 -2.38 -6.82
N THR A 92 -5.18 -1.50 -6.58
CA THR A 92 -5.12 -0.42 -5.56
C THR A 92 -6.28 -0.45 -4.57
N VAL A 93 -6.98 -1.58 -4.50
CA VAL A 93 -8.06 -1.81 -3.56
C VAL A 93 -7.73 -3.09 -2.79
N GLU A 94 -7.63 -2.97 -1.47
CA GLU A 94 -7.51 -4.13 -0.60
C GLU A 94 -8.83 -4.92 -0.63
N ARG A 95 -8.77 -6.15 -1.16
CA ARG A 95 -9.94 -7.04 -1.29
C ARG A 95 -9.58 -8.49 -0.96
N GLY A 96 -10.61 -9.32 -0.88
CA GLY A 96 -10.47 -10.72 -0.52
C GLY A 96 -10.30 -10.96 0.97
N THR A 97 -10.30 -12.24 1.35
CA THR A 97 -10.30 -12.66 2.75
C THR A 97 -8.90 -13.10 3.19
N PRO A 98 -8.42 -12.65 4.36
CA PRO A 98 -7.18 -13.18 4.91
C PRO A 98 -7.34 -14.66 5.30
N PRO A 99 -6.23 -15.40 5.49
CA PRO A 99 -6.25 -16.75 6.00
C PRO A 99 -6.87 -16.77 7.42
N PRO A 100 -7.61 -17.83 7.79
CA PRO A 100 -8.36 -17.88 9.04
C PRO A 100 -7.56 -17.81 10.35
N ASN A 101 -6.23 -17.65 10.32
CA ASN A 101 -5.36 -17.59 11.52
C ASN A 101 -4.18 -16.60 11.38
N MET A 102 -4.30 -15.52 10.60
CA MET A 102 -3.35 -14.40 10.66
C MET A 102 -3.77 -13.37 11.70
#